data_AF-A0AA96KJ35-F1
#
_entry.id   AF-A0AA96KJ35-F1
#
_cell.length_a   1.000
_cell.length_b   1.000
_cell.length_c   1.000
_cell.angle_alpha   90.00
_cell.angle_beta   90.00
_cell.angle_gamma   90.00
#
_symmetry.space_group_name_H-M   'P 1'
#
loop_
_entity.id
_entity.type
_entity.pdbx_description
1 polymer ?
#
loop_
_entity_poly.entity_id
_entity_poly.type
_entity_poly.pdbx_seq_one_letter_code
_entity_poly.pdbx_strand_id
1 'polypeptide(L)'
;MSRDCFVCRKWARGFGWSQPPLSIRHYPVRLLTVIDMASPRKYCSKQCQDIDTRLRFIGVNVDNENIHTQAIDLTIGPLADYICQQVGVTKSLEEYTKDNIVGLIETVVASYHRQRQSIANQIQAQASSDFIEDRVSF
;
A
#
# COMPACT_ATOMS: atom_id res chain seq x y z
N MET A 1 -6.63 17.49 -11.52
CA MET A 1 -5.82 16.93 -10.41
C MET A 1 -6.58 15.78 -9.78
N SER A 2 -6.09 14.54 -9.91
CA SER A 2 -6.68 13.40 -9.20
C SER A 2 -6.55 13.61 -7.68
N ARG A 3 -7.62 13.31 -6.94
CA ARG A 3 -7.63 13.39 -5.48
C ARG A 3 -7.35 12.03 -4.84
N ASP A 4 -7.05 11.03 -5.67
CA ASP A 4 -6.89 9.66 -5.25
C ASP A 4 -5.47 9.42 -4.78
N CYS A 5 -5.34 8.56 -3.78
CA CYS A 5 -4.05 8.07 -3.34
C CYS A 5 -3.34 7.39 -4.51
N PHE A 6 -2.11 7.79 -4.79
CA PHE A 6 -1.31 7.18 -5.84
C PHE A 6 -1.17 5.67 -5.60
N VAL A 7 -0.88 5.25 -4.36
CA VAL A 7 -0.61 3.83 -4.02
C VAL A 7 -1.87 2.97 -3.92
N CYS A 8 -2.96 3.48 -3.32
CA CYS A 8 -4.11 2.64 -3.00
C CYS A 8 -5.43 3.14 -3.59
N ARG A 9 -5.39 4.13 -4.49
CA ARG A 9 -6.55 4.73 -5.20
C ARG A 9 -7.67 5.29 -4.34
N LYS A 10 -7.57 5.19 -3.01
CA LYS A 10 -8.56 5.74 -2.07
C LYS A 10 -8.51 7.25 -2.10
N TRP A 11 -9.70 7.87 -2.11
CA TRP A 11 -9.81 9.31 -2.04
C TRP A 11 -9.16 9.85 -0.75
N ALA A 12 -8.24 10.82 -0.89
CA ALA A 12 -7.49 11.38 0.24
C ALA A 12 -8.31 12.29 1.17
N ARG A 13 -9.61 12.52 0.89
CA ARG A 13 -10.59 13.30 1.68
C ARG A 13 -10.08 14.65 2.23
N GLY A 14 -9.11 15.29 1.56
CA GLY A 14 -8.58 16.60 1.94
C GLY A 14 -7.43 16.59 2.97
N PHE A 15 -7.16 15.48 3.66
CA PHE A 15 -6.08 15.34 4.65
C PHE A 15 -4.91 14.48 4.12
N GLY A 16 -4.74 14.45 2.81
CA GLY A 16 -3.74 13.64 2.15
C GLY A 16 -2.31 14.17 2.32
N TRP A 17 -1.36 13.26 2.35
CA TRP A 17 0.05 13.59 2.20
C TRP A 17 0.33 13.93 0.74
N SER A 18 1.20 14.90 0.49
CA SER A 18 1.68 15.21 -0.86
C SER A 18 3.09 14.70 -1.03
N GLN A 19 3.49 14.47 -2.28
CA GLN A 19 4.88 14.25 -2.61
C GLN A 19 5.76 15.34 -1.97
N PRO A 20 6.81 14.97 -1.20
CA PRO A 20 7.73 15.95 -0.68
C PRO A 20 8.44 16.63 -1.86
N PRO A 21 8.81 17.91 -1.73
CA PRO A 21 9.58 18.58 -2.77
C PRO A 21 10.88 17.79 -3.00
N LEU A 22 11.04 17.27 -4.21
CA LEU A 22 12.22 16.51 -4.59
C LEU A 22 13.40 17.49 -4.69
N SER A 23 14.17 17.60 -3.62
CA SER A 23 15.45 18.32 -3.66
C SER A 23 16.39 17.56 -4.57
N ILE A 24 16.91 18.23 -5.61
CA ILE A 24 17.90 17.71 -6.58
C ILE A 24 19.13 17.12 -5.86
N ARG A 25 19.45 17.56 -4.62
CA ARG A 25 20.55 16.99 -3.82
C ARG A 25 20.33 15.55 -3.35
N HIS A 26 19.08 15.10 -3.21
CA HIS A 26 18.75 13.77 -2.67
C HIS A 26 18.29 12.78 -3.74
N TYR A 27 18.02 13.25 -4.96
CA TYR A 27 17.52 12.43 -6.06
C TYR A 27 18.43 12.57 -7.27
N PRO A 28 19.09 11.48 -7.72
CA PRO A 28 19.83 11.53 -8.98
C PRO A 28 18.85 11.87 -10.09
N VAL A 29 19.20 12.88 -10.90
CA VAL A 29 18.38 13.49 -11.96
C VAL A 29 17.78 12.46 -12.94
N ARG A 30 18.35 11.25 -13.01
CA ARG A 30 17.87 10.14 -13.87
C ARG A 30 16.55 9.50 -13.42
N LEU A 31 16.10 9.71 -12.18
CA LEU A 31 14.83 9.13 -11.67
C LEU A 31 13.65 10.11 -11.70
N LEU A 32 13.91 11.39 -11.99
CA LEU A 32 12.88 12.42 -12.09
C LEU A 32 12.31 12.42 -13.51
N THR A 33 11.17 11.76 -13.71
CA THR A 33 10.47 11.82 -14.99
C THR A 33 9.75 13.16 -15.13
N VAL A 34 9.61 13.66 -16.36
CA VAL A 34 8.84 14.89 -16.67
C VAL A 34 7.39 14.81 -16.14
N ILE A 35 6.89 13.58 -15.99
CA ILE A 35 5.56 13.25 -15.46
C ILE A 35 5.45 13.59 -13.97
N ASP A 36 6.53 13.41 -13.18
CA ASP A 36 6.51 13.67 -11.73
C ASP A 36 6.40 15.17 -11.40
N MET A 37 6.78 16.05 -12.33
CA MET A 37 6.64 17.50 -12.19
C MET A 37 5.25 18.01 -12.61
N ALA A 38 4.56 17.30 -13.50
CA ALA A 38 3.30 17.75 -14.08
C ALA A 38 2.06 17.46 -13.20
N SER A 39 2.10 16.44 -12.33
CA SER A 39 1.01 16.14 -11.40
C SER A 39 1.54 15.65 -10.05
N PRO A 40 1.56 16.51 -9.00
CA PRO A 40 2.09 16.11 -7.71
C PRO A 40 1.26 14.94 -7.14
N ARG A 41 1.93 13.82 -6.87
CA ARG A 41 1.28 12.63 -6.31
C ARG A 41 0.68 12.95 -4.95
N LYS A 42 -0.52 12.44 -4.70
CA LYS A 42 -1.23 12.54 -3.42
C LYS A 42 -1.31 11.16 -2.78
N TYR A 43 -1.34 11.12 -1.45
CA TYR A 43 -1.40 9.88 -0.69
C TYR A 43 -2.43 10.01 0.42
N CYS A 44 -3.20 8.97 0.69
CA CYS A 44 -4.18 8.97 1.78
C CYS A 44 -3.54 8.83 3.17
N SER A 45 -2.25 8.45 3.25
CA SER A 45 -1.54 8.21 4.51
C SER A 45 -0.03 8.35 4.33
N LYS A 46 0.69 8.57 5.44
CA LYS A 46 2.16 8.61 5.47
C LYS A 46 2.78 7.30 4.97
N GLN A 47 2.21 6.16 5.35
CA GLN A 47 2.64 4.85 4.86
C GLN A 47 2.58 4.73 3.33
N CYS A 48 1.51 5.23 2.70
CA CYS A 48 1.42 5.23 1.24
C CYS A 48 2.50 6.12 0.61
N GLN A 49 2.80 7.28 1.21
CA GLN A 49 3.90 8.12 0.75
C GLN A 49 5.24 7.38 0.87
N ASP A 50 5.48 6.68 1.99
CA ASP A 50 6.74 5.95 2.23
C ASP A 50 6.93 4.78 1.27
N ILE A 51 5.88 4.00 1.00
CA ILE A 51 5.90 2.90 0.01
C ILE A 51 6.32 3.43 -1.37
N ASP A 52 5.63 4.45 -1.87
CA ASP A 52 5.91 5.02 -3.20
C ASP A 52 7.27 5.72 -3.25
N THR A 53 7.68 6.39 -2.17
CA THR A 53 9.01 7.02 -2.11
C THR A 53 10.11 5.96 -2.16
N ARG A 54 9.97 4.86 -1.40
CA ARG A 54 10.92 3.76 -1.34
C ARG A 54 11.03 3.02 -2.68
N LEU A 55 9.90 2.69 -3.31
CA LEU A 55 9.89 1.99 -4.60
C LEU A 55 10.46 2.86 -5.74
N ARG A 56 10.16 4.16 -5.71
CA ARG A 56 10.78 5.13 -6.64
C ARG A 56 12.29 5.25 -6.50
N PHE A 57 12.82 5.19 -5.28
CA PHE A 57 14.28 5.21 -5.07
C PHE A 57 14.99 4.04 -5.74
N ILE A 58 14.28 2.93 -5.96
CA ILE A 58 14.80 1.71 -6.60
C ILE A 58 14.51 1.71 -8.12
N GLY A 59 13.78 2.71 -8.63
CA GLY A 59 13.42 2.81 -10.03
C GLY A 59 12.20 1.97 -10.42
N VAL A 60 11.46 1.42 -9.45
CA VAL A 60 10.24 0.66 -9.73
C VAL A 60 9.06 1.61 -9.86
N ASN A 61 8.46 1.64 -11.05
CA ASN A 61 7.17 2.30 -11.25
C ASN A 61 6.06 1.27 -11.09
N VAL A 62 5.37 1.33 -9.96
CA VAL A 62 4.37 0.33 -9.59
C VAL A 62 3.03 0.65 -10.23
N ASP A 63 2.45 -0.33 -10.91
CA ASP A 63 1.02 -0.31 -11.24
C ASP A 63 0.18 -0.51 -9.97
N ASN A 64 -0.23 0.62 -9.40
CA ASN A 64 -0.84 0.71 -8.07
C ASN A 64 -2.17 -0.05 -7.92
N GLU A 65 -2.85 -0.34 -9.02
CA GLU A 65 -4.11 -1.08 -9.03
C GLU A 65 -3.90 -2.54 -8.57
N ASN A 66 -2.71 -3.10 -8.83
CA ASN A 66 -2.40 -4.47 -8.46
C ASN A 66 -2.17 -4.63 -6.94
N ILE A 67 -1.47 -3.68 -6.31
CA ILE A 67 -1.22 -3.73 -4.85
C ILE A 67 -2.53 -3.64 -4.06
N HIS A 68 -3.44 -2.75 -4.49
CA HIS A 68 -4.69 -2.53 -3.74
C HIS A 68 -5.57 -3.78 -3.75
N THR A 69 -5.81 -4.35 -4.93
CA THR A 69 -6.64 -5.54 -5.12
C THR A 69 -6.07 -6.74 -4.36
N GLN A 70 -4.77 -7.01 -4.52
CA GLN A 70 -4.11 -8.09 -3.79
C GLN A 70 -4.19 -7.92 -2.26
N ALA A 71 -4.02 -6.70 -1.75
CA ALA A 71 -4.10 -6.45 -0.32
C ALA A 71 -5.52 -6.67 0.25
N ILE A 72 -6.56 -6.40 -0.55
CA ILE A 72 -7.95 -6.72 -0.19
C ILE A 72 -8.14 -8.23 -0.13
N ASP A 73 -7.72 -8.96 -1.17
CA ASP A 73 -7.91 -10.40 -1.26
C ASP A 73 -7.22 -11.14 -0.10
N LEU A 74 -6.00 -10.72 0.26
CA LEU A 74 -5.25 -11.28 1.38
C LEU A 74 -5.83 -10.92 2.76
N THR A 75 -6.79 -9.99 2.83
CA THR A 75 -7.46 -9.61 4.09
C THR A 75 -8.63 -10.54 4.43
N ILE A 76 -9.13 -11.31 3.44
CA ILE A 76 -10.26 -12.23 3.65
C ILE A 76 -9.89 -13.35 4.65
N GLY A 77 -8.67 -13.89 4.59
CA GLY A 77 -8.21 -14.93 5.51
C GLY A 77 -8.22 -14.50 6.98
N PRO A 78 -7.51 -13.43 7.37
CA PRO A 78 -7.52 -12.92 8.74
C PRO A 78 -8.92 -12.54 9.25
N LEU A 79 -9.78 -12.05 8.36
CA LEU A 79 -11.18 -11.78 8.69
C LEU A 79 -11.95 -13.07 9.01
N ALA A 80 -11.78 -14.11 8.19
CA ALA A 80 -12.40 -15.41 8.43
C ALA A 80 -11.91 -16.05 9.74
N ASP A 81 -10.61 -15.97 10.03
CA ASP A 81 -10.03 -16.46 11.28
C ASP A 81 -10.63 -15.77 12.50
N TYR A 82 -10.79 -14.44 12.46
CA TYR A 82 -11.43 -13.69 13.54
C TYR A 82 -12.88 -14.14 13.76
N ILE A 83 -13.66 -14.30 12.68
CA ILE A 83 -15.05 -14.76 12.78
C ILE A 83 -15.10 -16.17 13.39
N CYS A 84 -14.26 -17.09 12.93
CA CYS A 84 -14.21 -18.47 13.41
C CYS A 84 -13.81 -18.56 14.88
N GLN A 85 -12.81 -17.79 15.32
CA GLN A 85 -12.23 -17.93 16.66
C GLN A 85 -12.92 -17.08 17.72
N GLN A 86 -13.36 -15.86 17.38
CA GLN A 86 -13.80 -14.86 18.36
C GLN A 86 -15.32 -14.63 18.37
N VAL A 87 -15.98 -14.80 17.23
CA VAL A 87 -17.42 -14.51 17.11
C VAL A 87 -18.26 -15.78 17.13
N GLY A 88 -17.85 -16.77 16.34
CA GLY A 88 -18.58 -17.99 16.06
C GLY A 88 -19.27 -17.92 14.69
N VAL A 89 -19.01 -18.92 13.85
CA VAL A 89 -19.46 -18.96 12.43
C VAL A 89 -20.98 -19.05 12.29
N THR A 90 -21.68 -19.51 13.33
CA THR A 90 -23.14 -19.69 13.32
C THR A 90 -23.90 -18.45 13.76
N LYS A 91 -23.22 -17.43 14.30
CA LYS A 91 -23.90 -16.20 14.76
C LYS A 91 -24.27 -15.33 13.57
N SER A 92 -25.52 -14.87 13.59
CA SER A 92 -26.01 -13.83 12.69
C SER A 92 -25.42 -12.46 13.04
N LEU A 93 -25.40 -11.53 12.07
CA LEU A 93 -24.89 -10.17 12.29
C LEU A 93 -25.67 -9.40 13.37
N GLU A 94 -26.94 -9.75 13.60
CA GLU A 94 -27.79 -9.13 14.62
C GLU A 94 -27.35 -9.47 16.04
N GLU A 95 -26.67 -10.61 16.22
CA GLU A 95 -26.15 -11.08 17.50
C GLU A 95 -24.74 -10.53 17.79
N TYR A 96 -24.18 -9.72 16.89
CA TYR A 96 -22.83 -9.20 17.07
C TYR A 96 -22.85 -8.10 18.11
N THR A 97 -22.05 -8.30 19.15
CA THR A 97 -21.82 -7.25 20.14
C THR A 97 -21.00 -6.12 19.52
N LYS A 98 -21.03 -4.95 20.17
CA LYS A 98 -20.17 -3.82 19.80
C LYS A 98 -18.69 -4.24 19.71
N ASP A 99 -18.22 -5.06 20.65
CA ASP A 99 -16.83 -5.50 20.68
C ASP A 99 -16.50 -6.43 19.50
N ASN A 100 -17.45 -7.28 19.10
CA ASN A 100 -17.29 -8.10 17.90
C ASN A 100 -17.13 -7.23 16.64
N ILE A 101 -17.96 -6.20 16.49
CA ILE A 101 -17.91 -5.27 15.36
C ILE A 101 -16.60 -4.47 15.35
N VAL A 102 -16.18 -3.95 16.50
CA VAL A 102 -14.93 -3.21 16.63
C VAL A 102 -13.75 -4.11 16.25
N GLY A 103 -13.68 -5.33 16.76
CA GLY A 103 -12.59 -6.24 16.42
C GLY A 103 -12.59 -6.69 14.95
N LEU A 104 -13.75 -6.77 14.28
CA LEU A 104 -13.80 -6.99 12.82
C LEU A 104 -13.15 -5.82 12.07
N ILE A 105 -13.53 -4.59 12.42
CA ILE A 105 -12.99 -3.38 11.78
C ILE A 105 -11.47 -3.32 12.01
N GLU A 106 -11.02 -3.55 13.25
CA GLU A 106 -9.60 -3.55 13.58
C GLU A 106 -8.83 -4.62 12.80
N THR A 107 -9.38 -5.85 12.72
CA THR A 107 -8.76 -6.95 11.96
C THR A 107 -8.64 -6.60 10.49
N VAL A 108 -9.71 -6.10 9.86
CA VAL A 108 -9.69 -5.71 8.44
C VAL A 108 -8.69 -4.59 8.19
N VAL A 109 -8.72 -3.54 8.99
CA VAL A 109 -7.84 -2.37 8.82
C VAL A 109 -6.38 -2.76 9.03
N ALA A 110 -6.07 -3.47 10.12
CA ALA A 110 -4.72 -3.90 10.44
C ALA A 110 -4.17 -4.89 9.40
N SER A 111 -4.98 -5.87 8.99
CA SER A 111 -4.60 -6.82 7.95
C SER A 111 -4.34 -6.11 6.64
N TYR A 112 -5.26 -5.28 6.17
CA TYR A 112 -5.10 -4.55 4.91
C TYR A 112 -3.80 -3.74 4.87
N HIS A 113 -3.51 -2.97 5.93
CA HIS A 113 -2.28 -2.20 6.01
C HIS A 113 -1.03 -3.08 6.03
N ARG A 114 -1.08 -4.22 6.74
CA ARG A 114 0.02 -5.20 6.79
C ARG A 114 0.26 -5.85 5.43
N GLN A 115 -0.79 -6.32 4.76
CA GLN A 115 -0.68 -7.00 3.46
C GLN A 115 -0.16 -6.05 2.39
N ARG A 116 -0.67 -4.82 2.36
CA ARG A 116 -0.17 -3.79 1.46
C ARG A 116 1.33 -3.51 1.67
N GLN A 117 1.80 -3.45 2.92
CA GLN A 117 3.21 -3.27 3.22
C GLN A 117 4.05 -4.50 2.81
N SER A 118 3.51 -5.70 3.02
CA SER A 118 4.14 -6.96 2.62
C SER A 118 4.36 -7.02 1.10
N ILE A 119 3.32 -6.74 0.32
CA ILE A 119 3.39 -6.71 -1.15
C ILE A 119 4.43 -5.68 -1.62
N ALA A 120 4.44 -4.48 -1.03
CA ALA A 120 5.44 -3.47 -1.35
C ALA A 120 6.87 -3.94 -1.07
N ASN A 121 7.08 -4.66 0.04
CA ASN A 121 8.39 -5.24 0.37
C ASN A 121 8.79 -6.37 -0.61
N GLN A 122 7.83 -7.17 -1.08
CA GLN A 122 8.07 -8.23 -2.07
C GLN A 122 8.50 -7.65 -3.42
N ILE A 123 7.80 -6.63 -3.90
CA ILE A 123 8.15 -5.91 -5.15
C ILE A 123 9.58 -5.35 -5.05
N GLN A 124 9.93 -4.78 -3.89
CA GLN A 124 11.29 -4.30 -3.68
C GLN A 124 12.33 -5.43 -3.69
N ALA A 125 12.03 -6.56 -3.05
CA ALA A 125 12.94 -7.70 -3.01
C ALA A 125 13.19 -8.23 -4.43
N GLN A 126 12.13 -8.36 -5.24
CA GLN A 126 12.21 -8.76 -6.65
C GLN A 126 13.10 -7.80 -7.45
N ALA A 127 12.84 -6.49 -7.39
CA ALA A 127 13.64 -5.50 -8.10
C ALA A 127 15.12 -5.47 -7.67
N SER A 128 15.41 -5.82 -6.41
CA SER A 128 16.79 -5.93 -5.93
C SER A 128 17.48 -7.18 -6.46
N SER A 129 16.76 -8.30 -6.56
CA SER A 129 17.27 -9.55 -7.15
C SER A 129 17.53 -9.40 -8.66
N ASP A 130 16.60 -8.82 -9.40
CA ASP A 130 16.74 -8.59 -10.85
C ASP A 130 17.98 -7.74 -11.16
N PHE A 131 18.21 -6.70 -10.33
CA PHE A 131 19.42 -5.88 -10.43
C PHE A 131 20.72 -6.63 -10.15
N ILE A 132 20.69 -7.65 -9.28
CA ILE A 132 21.86 -8.49 -9.00
C ILE A 132 22.12 -9.44 -10.17
N GLU A 133 21.08 -10.09 -10.70
CA GLU A 133 21.19 -11.02 -11.84
C GLU A 133 21.75 -10.32 -13.09
N ASP A 134 21.28 -9.10 -13.37
CA ASP A 134 21.79 -8.27 -14.47
C ASP A 134 23.29 -7.97 -14.35
N ARG A 135 23.88 -7.95 -13.14
CA ARG A 135 25.31 -7.68 -12.94
C ARG A 135 26.18 -8.92 -12.88
N VAL A 136 25.61 -10.07 -12.53
CA VAL A 136 26.32 -11.36 -12.52
C VAL A 136 26.41 -11.97 -13.93
N SER A 137 25.53 -11.53 -14.84
CA SER A 137 25.47 -12.01 -16.23
C SER A 137 26.41 -11.28 -17.20
N PHE A 138 27.33 -10.43 -16.71
CA PHE A 138 28.37 -9.75 -17.50
C PHE A 138 29.76 -10.31 -17.25
#